data_AF-H6NTP5-F1
#
_entry.id   AF-H6NTP5-F1
#
_cell.length_a   1.000
_cell.length_b   1.000
_cell.length_c   1.000
_cell.angle_alpha   90.00
_cell.angle_beta   90.00
_cell.angle_gamma   90.00
#
_symmetry.space_group_name_H-M   'P 1'
#
loop_
_entity.id
_entity.type
_entity.pdbx_description
1 polymer ?
#
loop_
_entity_poly.entity_id
_entity_poly.type
_entity_poly.pdbx_seq_one_letter_code
_entity_poly.pdbx_strand_id
1 'polypeptide(L)'
;MSQFQVAQTLRTEQAFIIKGILLEGQLSKGMYVHVPLNNSLQVNGCITEIRKDKDHYDIVVGCSDQDEIELWEMLNLNGDVICIQ
;
A
#
# COMPACT_ATOMS: atom_id res chain seq x y z
N MET A 1 13.90 -5.01 -2.01
CA MET A 1 13.03 -3.91 -2.45
C MET A 1 12.14 -4.46 -3.52
N SER A 2 10.84 -4.39 -3.29
CA SER A 2 9.82 -4.90 -4.21
C SER A 2 9.09 -3.72 -4.84
N GLN A 3 8.82 -3.80 -6.14
CA GLN A 3 8.10 -2.77 -6.89
C GLN A 3 6.67 -3.21 -7.15
N PHE A 4 5.72 -2.33 -6.85
CA PHE A 4 4.29 -2.64 -6.91
C PHE A 4 3.55 -1.57 -7.70
N GLN A 5 2.85 -1.97 -8.77
CA GLN A 5 2.01 -1.07 -9.54
C GLN A 5 0.60 -1.05 -8.96
N VAL A 6 0.17 0.12 -8.48
CA VAL A 6 -1.15 0.31 -7.88
C VAL A 6 -2.19 0.47 -8.99
N ALA A 7 -3.17 -0.42 -9.01
CA ALA A 7 -4.31 -0.36 -9.93
C ALA A 7 -5.49 0.38 -9.30
N GLN A 8 -5.74 0.16 -8.01
CA GLN A 8 -6.83 0.79 -7.27
C GLN A 8 -6.55 0.78 -5.77
N THR A 9 -7.07 1.77 -5.05
CA THR A 9 -7.09 1.80 -3.58
C THR A 9 -8.51 1.71 -3.06
N LEU A 10 -8.69 1.07 -1.90
CA LEU A 10 -9.98 0.98 -1.21
C LEU A 10 -9.81 1.33 0.26
N ARG A 11 -10.78 2.08 0.79
CA ARG A 11 -10.90 2.39 2.21
C ARG A 11 -11.95 1.48 2.85
N THR A 12 -11.65 1.02 4.06
CA THR A 12 -12.60 0.38 4.98
C THR A 12 -12.60 1.13 6.31
N GLU A 13 -13.49 0.77 7.23
CA GLU A 13 -13.52 1.37 8.57
C GLU A 13 -12.26 1.08 9.41
N GLN A 14 -11.50 0.04 9.06
CA GLN A 14 -10.40 -0.46 9.91
C GLN A 14 -9.05 -0.54 9.18
N ALA A 15 -9.04 -0.34 7.85
CA ALA A 15 -7.84 -0.53 7.05
C ALA A 15 -7.90 0.19 5.71
N PHE A 16 -6.72 0.43 5.16
CA PHE A 16 -6.52 0.87 3.79
C PHE A 16 -6.00 -0.29 2.94
N ILE A 17 -6.59 -0.50 1.77
CA ILE A 17 -6.27 -1.63 0.88
C ILE A 17 -5.70 -1.08 -0.41
N ILE A 18 -4.50 -1.50 -0.77
CA ILE A 18 -3.83 -1.19 -2.02
C ILE A 18 -3.91 -2.42 -2.92
N LYS A 19 -4.55 -2.31 -4.08
CA LYS A 19 -4.66 -3.40 -5.03
C LYS A 19 -3.84 -3.11 -6.27
N GLY A 20 -3.19 -4.14 -6.80
CA GLY A 20 -2.28 -3.94 -7.90
C GLY A 20 -1.51 -5.18 -8.31
N ILE A 21 -0.40 -4.97 -8.99
CA ILE A 21 0.43 -6.03 -9.57
C ILE A 21 1.85 -5.88 -9.02
N LEU A 22 2.43 -6.98 -8.57
CA LEU A 22 3.83 -7.04 -8.20
C LEU A 22 4.69 -7.08 -9.48
N LEU A 23 5.47 -6.04 -9.72
CA LEU A 23 6.35 -5.93 -10.89
C LEU A 23 7.69 -6.65 -10.65
N GLU A 24 8.25 -6.48 -9.45
CA GLU A 24 9.55 -7.04 -9.09
C GLU A 24 9.60 -7.35 -7.59
N GLY A 25 10.33 -8.40 -7.22
CA GLY A 25 10.59 -8.77 -5.83
C GLY A 25 9.56 -9.75 -5.26
N GLN A 26 9.36 -9.67 -3.95
CA GLN A 26 8.44 -10.54 -3.20
C GLN A 26 7.66 -9.72 -2.17
N LEU A 27 6.44 -10.15 -1.86
CA LEU A 27 5.62 -9.53 -0.82
C LEU A 27 5.53 -10.47 0.38
N SER A 28 5.65 -9.90 1.58
CA SER A 28 5.53 -10.61 2.83
C SER A 28 4.85 -9.74 3.88
N LYS A 29 4.11 -10.37 4.80
CA LYS A 29 3.53 -9.66 5.95
C LYS A 29 4.65 -9.08 6.80
N GLY A 30 4.45 -7.88 7.33
CA GLY A 30 5.44 -7.14 8.11
C GLY A 30 6.39 -6.28 7.27
N MET A 31 6.34 -6.37 5.94
CA MET A 31 7.01 -5.41 5.07
C MET A 31 6.31 -4.04 5.14
N TYR A 32 7.05 -2.98 4.83
CA TYR A 32 6.57 -1.61 4.83
C TYR A 32 6.36 -1.10 3.40
N VAL A 33 5.20 -0.49 3.18
CA VAL A 33 4.91 0.33 2.02
C VAL A 33 5.48 1.72 2.26
N HIS A 34 6.26 2.22 1.32
CA HIS A 34 6.85 3.56 1.37
C HIS A 34 6.27 4.44 0.27
N VAL A 35 5.58 5.51 0.66
CA VAL A 35 5.01 6.48 -0.28
C VAL A 35 5.57 7.87 -0.02
N PRO A 36 6.17 8.55 -1.00
CA PRO A 36 6.54 9.95 -0.86
C PRO A 36 5.31 10.85 -0.82
N LEU A 37 5.15 11.63 0.26
CA LEU A 37 4.19 12.71 0.34
C LEU A 37 4.70 13.96 -0.39
N ASN A 38 6.01 14.20 -0.31
CA ASN A 38 6.73 15.25 -1.03
C ASN A 38 8.25 14.92 -1.08
N ASN A 39 9.07 15.87 -1.54
CA ASN A 39 10.52 15.70 -1.68
C ASN A 39 11.28 15.37 -0.37
N SER A 40 10.64 15.53 0.79
CA SER A 40 11.27 15.41 2.12
C SER A 40 10.54 14.48 3.09
N LEU A 41 9.26 14.16 2.83
CA LEU A 41 8.40 13.41 3.73
C LEU A 41 7.84 12.18 3.02
N GLN A 42 7.82 11.06 3.75
CA GLN A 42 7.26 9.79 3.30
C GLN A 42 6.26 9.28 4.34
N VAL A 43 5.19 8.69 3.85
CA VAL A 43 4.24 7.92 4.65
C VAL A 43 4.64 6.45 4.55
N ASN A 44 4.75 5.80 5.70
CA ASN A 44 5.13 4.40 5.81
C ASN A 44 3.97 3.61 6.41
N GLY A 45 3.68 2.43 5.87
CA GLY A 45 2.58 1.59 6.34
C GLY A 45 2.97 0.13 6.37
N CYS A 46 2.69 -0.55 7.47
CA CYS A 46 3.01 -1.97 7.61
C CYS A 46 1.95 -2.84 6.93
N ILE A 47 2.39 -3.83 6.15
CA ILE A 47 1.51 -4.81 5.51
C ILE A 47 1.08 -5.84 6.55
N THR A 48 -0.22 -5.85 6.87
CA THR A 48 -0.82 -6.77 7.84
C THR A 48 -1.40 -8.02 7.17
N GLU A 49 -1.87 -7.86 5.93
CA GLU A 49 -2.44 -8.95 5.14
C GLU A 49 -2.11 -8.80 3.66
N ILE A 50 -1.92 -9.94 2.99
CA ILE A 50 -1.72 -10.04 1.54
C ILE A 50 -2.69 -11.08 1.03
N ARG A 51 -3.52 -10.73 0.05
CA ARG A 51 -4.33 -11.67 -0.72
C ARG A 51 -3.88 -11.64 -2.16
N LYS A 52 -3.89 -12.80 -2.81
CA LYS A 52 -3.52 -12.95 -4.22
C LYS A 52 -4.70 -13.54 -4.98
N ASP A 53 -5.11 -12.87 -6.05
CA ASP A 53 -6.05 -13.39 -7.04
C ASP A 53 -5.41 -13.31 -8.43
N LYS A 54 -5.02 -14.47 -8.97
CA LYS A 54 -4.24 -14.61 -10.21
C LYS A 54 -2.96 -13.75 -10.15
N ASP A 55 -2.87 -12.72 -10.99
CA ASP A 55 -1.73 -11.80 -11.07
C ASP A 55 -1.94 -10.52 -10.25
N HIS A 56 -3.11 -10.36 -9.63
CA HIS A 56 -3.42 -9.23 -8.78
C HIS A 56 -3.20 -9.57 -7.30
N TYR A 57 -2.74 -8.57 -6.58
CA TYR A 57 -2.50 -8.62 -5.15
C TYR A 57 -3.32 -7.52 -4.47
N ASP A 58 -3.97 -7.89 -3.38
CA ASP A 58 -4.56 -6.96 -2.43
C ASP A 58 -3.64 -6.91 -1.20
N ILE A 59 -3.07 -5.73 -0.94
CA ILE A 59 -2.20 -5.44 0.19
C ILE A 59 -3.01 -4.63 1.20
N VAL A 60 -3.18 -5.17 2.40
CA VAL A 60 -3.83 -4.46 3.51
C VAL A 60 -2.77 -3.75 4.33
N VAL A 61 -2.85 -2.43 4.38
CA VAL A 61 -2.00 -1.58 5.22
C VAL A 61 -2.69 -1.41 6.57
N GLY A 62 -2.00 -1.84 7.63
CA GLY A 62 -2.48 -1.64 8.99
C GLY A 62 -2.47 -0.16 9.34
N CYS A 63 -3.62 0.36 9.74
CA CYS A 63 -3.79 1.73 10.23
C CYS A 63 -4.20 1.68 11.70
N SER A 64 -3.70 2.62 12.49
CA SER A 64 -3.90 2.70 13.95
C SER A 64 -5.22 3.37 14.32
N ASP A 65 -5.63 4.33 13.49
CA ASP A 65 -6.83 5.14 13.69
C ASP A 65 -7.41 5.61 12.35
N GLN A 66 -8.52 6.34 12.41
CA GLN A 66 -9.23 6.84 11.25
C GLN A 66 -8.47 7.94 10.50
N ASP A 67 -7.66 8.74 11.22
CA ASP A 67 -6.88 9.84 10.65
C ASP A 67 -5.76 9.29 9.76
N GLU A 68 -5.14 8.18 10.17
CA GLU A 68 -4.15 7.47 9.35
C GLU A 68 -4.78 6.94 8.06
N ILE A 69 -5.98 6.36 8.13
CA ILE A 69 -6.72 5.88 6.94
C ILE A 69 -7.01 7.05 5.98
N GLU A 70 -7.40 8.20 6.50
CA GLU A 70 -7.66 9.41 5.69
C GLU A 70 -6.39 9.95 5.06
N LEU A 71 -5.26 9.93 5.77
CA LEU A 71 -3.95 10.29 5.21
C LEU A 71 -3.59 9.39 4.02
N TRP A 72 -3.79 8.07 4.14
CA TRP A 72 -3.56 7.13 3.04
C TRP A 72 -4.46 7.39 1.84
N GLU A 73 -5.73 7.72 2.07
CA GLU A 73 -6.69 8.07 1.03
C GLU A 73 -6.26 9.34 0.26
N MET A 74 -5.72 10.34 0.97
CA MET A 74 -5.24 11.60 0.37
C MET A 74 -4.01 11.41 -0.54
N LEU A 75 -3.26 10.31 -0.41
CA LEU A 75 -2.09 10.04 -1.26
C LEU A 75 -2.48 9.74 -2.72
N ASN A 76 -3.73 9.35 -2.99
CA ASN A 76 -4.27 9.07 -4.31
C ASN A 76 -3.32 8.23 -5.20
N LEU A 77 -2.91 7.07 -4.68
CA LEU A 77 -1.89 6.18 -5.28
C LEU A 77 -2.30 5.53 -6.61
N ASN A 78 -3.49 5.80 -7.14
CA ASN A 78 -4.02 5.10 -8.30
C ASN A 78 -3.15 5.36 -9.54
N GLY A 79 -2.52 4.30 -10.07
CA GLY A 79 -1.60 4.37 -11.20
C GLY A 79 -0.13 4.53 -10.84
N ASP A 80 0.19 4.74 -9.56
CA ASP A 80 1.56 4.89 -9.09
C ASP A 80 2.30 3.56 -8.99
N VAL A 81 3.64 3.64 -9.05
CA VAL A 81 4.53 2.53 -8.71
C VAL A 81 5.17 2.83 -7.36
N ILE A 82 4.86 1.99 -6.38
CA ILE A 82 5.32 2.14 -4.99
C ILE A 82 6.40 1.12 -4.66
N CYS A 83 7.24 1.46 -3.66
CA CYS A 83 8.29 0.60 -3.16
C CYS A 83 7.86 -0.08 -1.85
N ILE A 84 8.17 -1.37 -1.72
CA ILE A 84 7.85 -2.18 -0.55
C ILE A 84 9.14 -2.84 -0.02
N GLN A 85 9.38 -2.77 1.30
CA GLN A 85 10.62 -3.23 1.96
C GLN A 85 10.38 -4.11 3.18
#